data_AF-A0A071MH07-F1
#
_entry.id   AF-A0A071MH07-F1
#
_cell.length_a   1.000
_cell.length_b   1.000
_cell.length_c   1.000
_cell.angle_alpha   90.00
_cell.angle_beta   90.00
_cell.angle_gamma   90.00
#
_symmetry.space_group_name_H-M   'P 1'
#
loop_
_entity.id
_entity.type
_entity.pdbx_description
1 polymer ?
#
loop_
_entity_poly.entity_id
_entity_poly.type
_entity_poly.pdbx_seq_one_letter_code
_entity_poly.pdbx_strand_id
1 'polypeptide(L)'
;MALAHRMLLLAGTAAALITGSGTARAAPAAACPSPSFDRYPAPAARAPRQPAASPRLAGKEARLYRTVIRDAFTQPANFAGHYRVAIWGCGTDCRNFAIVDKYTGATYTMPGVTAISGVMGNDDERVDFRAGSTLLIVAGCFNGDCDDNHAKAARFFYTWTGKRLRPVGTCPLHVEPIQ
;
A
#
# COMPACT_ATOMS: atom_id res chain seq x y z
N MET A 1 1.47 21.96 -92.97
CA MET A 1 2.67 21.10 -93.15
C MET A 1 3.21 20.79 -91.77
N ALA A 2 2.87 19.60 -91.26
CA ALA A 2 3.21 19.14 -89.92
C ALA A 2 4.66 18.67 -89.86
N LEU A 3 5.36 18.97 -88.76
CA LEU A 3 6.51 18.18 -88.33
C LEU A 3 6.58 18.17 -86.81
N ALA A 4 6.20 17.01 -86.28
CA ALA A 4 6.34 16.62 -84.91
C ALA A 4 7.81 16.60 -84.51
N HIS A 5 8.13 17.07 -83.31
CA HIS A 5 9.35 16.70 -82.60
C HIS A 5 8.94 16.06 -81.28
N ARG A 6 9.09 14.73 -81.24
CA ARG A 6 9.01 13.92 -80.03
C ARG A 6 10.28 14.17 -79.23
N MET A 7 10.14 14.82 -78.08
CA MET A 7 11.20 14.92 -77.09
C MET A 7 10.84 13.98 -75.94
N LEU A 8 11.43 12.78 -75.96
CA LEU A 8 11.44 11.90 -74.79
C LEU A 8 12.45 12.46 -73.78
N LEU A 9 11.98 12.82 -72.59
CA LEU A 9 12.84 13.03 -71.42
C LEU A 9 12.48 11.98 -70.37
N LEU A 10 13.48 11.16 -70.08
CA LEU A 10 13.49 10.14 -69.04
C LEU A 10 13.89 10.75 -67.69
N ALA A 11 13.34 10.13 -66.65
CA ALA A 11 13.89 9.95 -65.30
C ALA A 11 13.86 11.12 -64.31
N GLY A 12 13.35 10.80 -63.11
CA GLY A 12 13.51 11.63 -61.91
C GLY A 12 12.53 11.32 -60.79
N THR A 13 12.49 10.09 -60.28
CA THR A 13 11.81 9.79 -59.00
C THR A 13 12.61 10.38 -57.85
N ALA A 14 12.00 11.30 -57.10
CA ALA A 14 12.46 11.68 -55.76
C ALA A 14 11.27 11.57 -54.79
N ALA A 15 11.10 10.40 -54.18
CA ALA A 15 10.19 10.23 -53.05
C ALA A 15 10.88 10.76 -51.79
N ALA A 16 10.50 11.96 -51.36
CA ALA A 16 10.94 12.52 -50.10
C ALA A 16 10.21 11.82 -48.94
N LEU A 17 10.91 10.94 -48.22
CA LEU A 17 10.45 10.38 -46.95
C LEU A 17 10.53 11.46 -45.88
N ILE A 18 9.38 12.05 -45.55
CA ILE A 18 9.25 12.97 -44.41
C ILE A 18 9.25 12.11 -43.15
N THR A 19 10.42 11.93 -42.53
CA THR A 19 10.54 11.38 -41.18
C THR A 19 9.96 12.39 -40.19
N GLY A 20 8.68 12.26 -39.89
CA GLY A 20 8.03 13.03 -38.83
C GLY A 20 8.60 12.62 -37.47
N SER A 21 9.33 13.54 -36.83
CA SER A 21 9.78 13.41 -35.45
C SER A 21 8.56 13.45 -34.52
N GLY A 22 8.03 12.27 -34.18
CA GLY A 22 7.02 12.15 -33.14
C GLY A 22 7.62 12.56 -31.80
N THR A 23 7.20 13.69 -31.24
CA THR A 23 7.49 14.02 -29.84
C THR A 23 6.78 13.00 -28.96
N ALA A 24 7.52 12.01 -28.46
CA ALA A 24 7.03 11.12 -27.41
C ALA A 24 6.70 11.98 -26.18
N ARG A 25 5.42 12.22 -25.94
CA ARG A 25 4.95 12.86 -24.71
C ARG A 25 5.25 11.88 -23.58
N ALA A 26 6.22 12.22 -22.73
CA ALA A 26 6.45 11.49 -21.50
C ALA A 26 5.13 11.44 -20.72
N ALA A 27 4.60 10.24 -20.51
CA ALA A 27 3.47 10.05 -19.62
C ALA A 27 3.89 10.56 -18.23
N PRO A 28 3.06 11.37 -17.54
CA PRO A 28 3.36 11.70 -16.15
C PRO A 28 3.56 10.38 -15.40
N ALA A 29 4.66 10.29 -14.63
CA ALA A 29 4.88 9.19 -13.71
C ALA A 29 3.56 8.93 -12.98
N ALA A 30 3.02 7.72 -13.12
CA ALA A 30 1.66 7.39 -12.71
C ALA A 30 1.44 7.94 -11.29
N ALA A 31 0.61 8.99 -11.18
CA ALA A 31 0.17 9.47 -9.89
C ALA A 31 -0.42 8.25 -9.20
N CYS A 32 0.10 7.91 -8.03
CA CYS A 32 -0.38 6.79 -7.27
C CYS A 32 -1.31 7.32 -6.18
N PRO A 33 -2.60 7.59 -6.50
CA PRO A 33 -3.51 8.16 -5.53
C PRO A 33 -3.73 7.12 -4.45
N SER A 34 -3.21 7.40 -3.26
CA SER A 34 -3.53 6.61 -2.07
C SER A 34 -5.06 6.48 -1.95
N PRO A 35 -5.59 5.26 -1.74
CA PRO A 35 -7.02 5.09 -1.62
C PRO A 35 -7.57 5.94 -0.45
N SER A 36 -8.55 6.80 -0.72
CA SER A 36 -9.26 7.47 0.36
C SER A 36 -9.94 6.45 1.28
N PHE A 37 -9.80 6.66 2.59
CA PHE A 37 -10.44 5.87 3.64
C PHE A 37 -11.97 5.82 3.52
N ASP A 38 -12.58 6.88 2.96
CA ASP A 38 -14.03 7.00 2.79
C ASP A 38 -14.59 6.00 1.75
N ARG A 39 -13.73 5.49 0.85
CA ARG A 39 -14.10 4.43 -0.11
C ARG A 39 -14.16 3.04 0.54
N TYR A 40 -13.75 2.91 1.80
CA TYR A 40 -13.66 1.65 2.53
C TYR A 40 -14.39 1.77 3.88
N PRO A 41 -15.68 2.13 3.93
CA PRO A 41 -16.35 2.41 5.19
C PRO A 41 -16.36 1.18 6.11
N ALA A 42 -16.16 1.41 7.40
CA ALA A 42 -16.33 0.40 8.42
C ALA A 42 -17.81 -0.03 8.49
N PRO A 43 -18.10 -1.34 8.52
CA PRO A 43 -19.47 -1.80 8.68
C PRO A 43 -19.98 -1.44 10.08
N ALA A 44 -21.21 -0.94 10.16
CA ALA A 44 -21.90 -0.82 11.43
C ALA A 44 -22.15 -2.22 11.99
N ALA A 45 -21.61 -2.50 13.18
CA ALA A 45 -21.81 -3.75 13.89
C ALA A 45 -22.54 -3.47 15.20
N ARG A 46 -23.57 -4.26 15.51
CA ARG A 46 -24.24 -4.20 16.80
C ARG A 46 -23.31 -4.78 17.86
N ALA A 47 -23.05 -4.01 18.91
CA ALA A 47 -22.29 -4.50 20.05
C ALA A 47 -22.97 -5.72 20.69
N PRO A 48 -22.21 -6.79 21.02
CA PRO A 48 -22.74 -7.92 21.77
C PRO A 48 -23.10 -7.49 23.19
N ARG A 49 -24.03 -8.20 23.83
CA ARG A 49 -24.41 -7.95 25.23
C ARG A 49 -23.23 -8.11 26.20
N GLN A 50 -22.34 -9.05 25.91
CA GLN A 50 -21.15 -9.33 26.70
C GLN A 50 -19.95 -9.43 25.75
N PRO A 51 -19.19 -8.33 25.56
CA PRO A 51 -17.91 -8.37 24.86
C PRO A 51 -16.89 -9.21 25.64
N ALA A 52 -15.86 -9.70 24.94
CA ALA A 52 -14.77 -10.43 25.56
C ALA A 52 -14.06 -9.58 26.63
N ALA A 53 -13.75 -10.19 27.77
CA ALA A 53 -13.03 -9.54 28.86
C ALA A 53 -11.51 -9.46 28.63
N SER A 54 -10.96 -10.28 27.73
CA SER A 54 -9.53 -10.32 27.43
C SER A 54 -9.25 -10.75 25.97
N PRO A 55 -8.09 -10.38 25.41
CA PRO A 55 -7.72 -10.81 24.07
C PRO A 55 -7.26 -12.27 24.05
N ARG A 56 -7.65 -12.99 22.99
CA ARG A 56 -7.26 -14.35 22.66
C ARG A 56 -6.03 -14.28 21.76
N LEU A 57 -4.85 -14.53 22.33
CA LEU A 57 -3.57 -14.42 21.66
C LEU A 57 -3.32 -15.62 20.72
N ALA A 58 -3.55 -15.43 19.42
CA ALA A 58 -3.38 -16.46 18.40
C ALA A 58 -2.00 -16.36 17.74
N GLY A 59 -1.32 -17.50 17.57
CA GLY A 59 0.00 -17.55 16.92
C GLY A 59 1.18 -17.12 17.80
N LYS A 60 2.40 -17.30 17.28
CA LYS A 60 3.64 -16.98 18.01
C LYS A 60 3.80 -15.48 18.24
N GLU A 61 3.50 -14.68 17.23
CA GLU A 61 3.65 -13.22 17.26
C GLU A 61 2.78 -12.56 18.35
N ALA A 62 1.47 -12.88 18.39
CA ALA A 62 0.58 -12.32 19.42
C ALA A 62 0.97 -12.73 20.85
N ARG A 63 1.58 -13.92 21.02
CA ARG A 63 2.10 -14.36 22.33
C ARG A 63 3.38 -13.63 22.74
N LEU A 64 4.24 -13.33 21.76
CA LEU A 64 5.46 -12.56 21.97
C LEU A 64 5.12 -11.15 22.46
N TYR A 65 4.15 -10.49 21.82
CA TYR A 65 3.72 -9.12 22.16
C TYR A 65 2.46 -9.05 23.03
N ARG A 66 2.25 -10.07 23.88
CA ARG A 66 1.05 -10.22 24.71
C ARG A 66 0.72 -9.01 25.59
N THR A 67 1.74 -8.33 26.10
CA THR A 67 1.55 -7.17 27.00
C THR A 67 0.96 -6.01 26.22
N VAL A 68 1.59 -5.62 25.10
CA VAL A 68 1.09 -4.53 24.24
C VAL A 68 -0.32 -4.82 23.72
N ILE A 69 -0.61 -6.06 23.35
CA ILE A 69 -1.95 -6.46 22.89
C ILE A 69 -3.00 -6.36 24.00
N ARG A 70 -2.65 -6.77 25.23
CA ARG A 70 -3.55 -6.65 26.39
C ARG A 70 -3.80 -5.19 26.76
N ASP A 71 -2.76 -4.36 26.75
CA ASP A 71 -2.86 -2.93 27.05
C ASP A 71 -3.66 -2.20 25.97
N ALA A 72 -3.47 -2.54 24.70
CA ALA A 72 -4.31 -2.05 23.63
C ALA A 72 -5.76 -2.49 23.85
N PHE A 73 -5.99 -3.75 24.24
CA PHE A 73 -7.35 -4.26 24.45
C PHE A 73 -8.13 -3.51 25.54
N THR A 74 -7.50 -2.84 26.51
CA THR A 74 -8.23 -2.02 27.49
C THR A 74 -8.77 -0.72 26.91
N GLN A 75 -8.21 -0.26 25.79
CA GLN A 75 -8.54 1.01 25.15
C GLN A 75 -9.71 0.88 24.15
N PRO A 76 -10.34 2.01 23.75
CA PRO A 76 -11.39 2.02 22.74
C PRO A 76 -10.96 1.48 21.37
N ALA A 77 -11.94 1.07 20.57
CA ALA A 77 -11.74 0.70 19.17
C ALA A 77 -11.22 1.91 18.36
N ASN A 78 -10.31 1.66 17.42
CA ASN A 78 -9.72 2.68 16.56
C ASN A 78 -9.62 2.24 15.09
N PHE A 79 -10.19 1.09 14.74
CA PHE A 79 -10.14 0.53 13.38
C PHE A 79 -11.41 -0.24 13.01
N ALA A 80 -11.84 -0.12 11.75
CA ALA A 80 -12.92 -0.92 11.15
C ALA A 80 -14.17 -1.09 12.04
N GLY A 81 -14.57 -0.02 12.75
CA GLY A 81 -15.67 -0.01 13.69
C GLY A 81 -15.25 -0.44 15.09
N HIS A 82 -15.33 -1.74 15.37
CA HIS A 82 -15.12 -2.30 16.71
C HIS A 82 -13.76 -2.98 16.88
N TYR A 83 -12.86 -2.87 15.90
CA TYR A 83 -11.52 -3.41 16.03
C TYR A 83 -10.58 -2.37 16.62
N ARG A 84 -9.49 -2.87 17.18
CA ARG A 84 -8.37 -2.04 17.60
C ARG A 84 -7.08 -2.55 16.99
N VAL A 85 -6.30 -1.65 16.41
CA VAL A 85 -4.92 -1.94 16.02
C VAL A 85 -4.00 -1.66 17.20
N ALA A 86 -3.25 -2.69 17.62
CA ALA A 86 -2.16 -2.60 18.58
C ALA A 86 -0.84 -2.55 17.80
N ILE A 87 -0.02 -1.52 18.02
CA ILE A 87 1.24 -1.29 17.32
C ILE A 87 2.39 -1.40 18.32
N TRP A 88 3.51 -1.99 17.90
CA TRP A 88 4.74 -2.04 18.68
C TRP A 88 5.97 -1.85 17.77
N GLY A 89 7.10 -1.51 18.37
CA GLY A 89 8.39 -1.44 17.68
C GLY A 89 9.09 -2.79 17.58
N CYS A 90 9.86 -2.99 16.51
CA CYS A 90 10.72 -4.17 16.29
C CYS A 90 12.22 -3.81 16.18
N GLY A 91 12.59 -2.55 16.38
CA GLY A 91 13.94 -2.03 16.21
C GLY A 91 13.93 -0.58 15.70
N THR A 92 15.05 -0.13 15.16
CA THR A 92 15.20 1.21 14.56
C THR A 92 14.29 1.36 13.35
N ASP A 93 13.43 2.39 13.38
CA ASP A 93 12.41 2.68 12.36
C ASP A 93 11.57 1.47 11.89
N CYS A 94 11.30 0.54 12.81
CA CYS A 94 10.55 -0.68 12.55
C CYS A 94 9.26 -0.68 13.36
N ARG A 95 8.14 -1.06 12.73
CA ARG A 95 6.85 -1.29 13.39
C ARG A 95 6.31 -2.67 13.07
N ASN A 96 5.47 -3.22 13.94
CA ASN A 96 4.58 -4.33 13.61
C ASN A 96 3.26 -4.14 14.39
N PHE A 97 2.23 -4.88 14.02
CA PHE A 97 0.90 -4.69 14.60
C PHE A 97 0.06 -5.97 14.69
N ALA A 98 -0.99 -5.89 15.51
CA ALA A 98 -2.08 -6.84 15.55
C ALA A 98 -3.42 -6.10 15.47
N ILE A 99 -4.38 -6.69 14.76
CA ILE A 99 -5.78 -6.28 14.80
C ILE A 99 -6.47 -7.12 15.87
N VAL A 100 -7.16 -6.45 16.78
CA VAL A 100 -7.85 -7.06 17.91
C VAL A 100 -9.34 -6.77 17.81
N ASP A 101 -10.15 -7.82 17.77
CA ASP A 101 -11.61 -7.72 17.83
C ASP A 101 -12.04 -7.41 19.26
N LYS A 102 -12.64 -6.25 19.51
CA LYS A 102 -13.10 -5.86 20.86
C LYS A 102 -14.32 -6.63 21.34
N TYR A 103 -15.05 -7.29 20.45
CA TYR A 103 -16.24 -8.06 20.77
C TYR A 103 -15.88 -9.50 21.12
N THR A 104 -15.03 -10.14 20.32
CA THR A 104 -14.68 -11.57 20.51
C THR A 104 -13.35 -11.80 21.21
N GLY A 105 -12.52 -10.76 21.32
CA GLY A 105 -11.15 -10.84 21.80
C GLY A 105 -10.19 -11.47 20.79
N ALA A 106 -10.64 -11.90 19.61
CA ALA A 106 -9.76 -12.52 18.63
C ALA A 106 -8.63 -11.56 18.19
N THR A 107 -7.42 -12.09 18.06
CA THR A 107 -6.25 -11.34 17.59
C THR A 107 -5.79 -11.86 16.24
N TYR A 108 -5.39 -10.94 15.38
CA TYR A 108 -4.98 -11.22 14.01
C TYR A 108 -3.69 -10.47 13.72
N THR A 109 -2.64 -11.20 13.35
CA THR A 109 -1.37 -10.66 12.87
C THR A 109 -1.25 -10.92 11.37
N MET A 110 -0.35 -10.19 10.71
CA MET A 110 -0.06 -10.44 9.31
C MET A 110 0.78 -11.73 9.17
N PRO A 111 0.33 -12.73 8.39
CA PRO A 111 1.07 -13.99 8.25
C PRO A 111 2.45 -13.77 7.63
N GLY A 112 3.50 -14.30 8.26
CA GLY A 112 4.86 -14.23 7.74
C GLY A 112 5.52 -12.85 7.84
N VAL A 113 4.89 -11.87 8.50
CA VAL A 113 5.46 -10.54 8.71
C VAL A 113 5.75 -10.33 10.20
N THR A 114 7.02 -10.17 10.51
CA THR A 114 7.53 -9.89 11.87
C THR A 114 8.03 -8.45 12.01
N ALA A 115 8.26 -7.77 10.89
CA ALA A 115 8.76 -6.40 10.86
C ALA A 115 8.24 -5.65 9.63
N ILE A 116 7.85 -4.40 9.83
CA ILE A 116 7.60 -3.40 8.80
C ILE A 116 8.67 -2.34 9.00
N SER A 117 9.70 -2.40 8.16
CA SER A 117 10.84 -1.50 8.23
C SER A 117 10.58 -0.26 7.40
N GLY A 118 10.92 0.88 7.97
CA GLY A 118 10.98 2.13 7.26
C GLY A 118 12.16 2.26 6.32
N VAL A 119 12.11 3.33 5.55
CA VAL A 119 13.18 3.75 4.65
C VAL A 119 13.55 5.18 5.02
N MET A 120 14.84 5.46 5.15
CA MET A 120 15.34 6.80 5.42
C MET A 120 14.90 7.75 4.30
N GLY A 121 14.36 8.92 4.66
CA GLY A 121 13.79 9.85 3.68
C GLY A 121 12.32 9.57 3.34
N ASN A 122 11.64 8.64 4.03
CA ASN A 122 10.19 8.47 3.94
C ASN A 122 9.50 8.72 5.30
N ASP A 123 8.57 9.66 5.30
CA ASP A 123 7.81 10.12 6.47
C ASP A 123 6.38 9.54 6.56
N ASP A 124 5.99 8.66 5.61
CA ASP A 124 4.70 7.98 5.68
C ASP A 124 4.60 7.15 6.98
N GLU A 125 3.44 7.23 7.63
CA GLU A 125 3.12 6.37 8.77
C GLU A 125 3.21 4.89 8.34
N ARG A 126 4.03 4.11 9.06
CA ARG A 126 4.29 2.70 8.72
C ARG A 126 3.01 1.87 8.71
N VAL A 127 2.05 2.19 9.58
CA VAL A 127 0.75 1.52 9.71
C VAL A 127 -0.34 2.58 9.87
N ASP A 128 -0.94 3.00 8.76
CA ASP A 128 -2.01 4.02 8.74
C ASP A 128 -3.40 3.38 8.60
N PHE A 129 -4.34 3.85 9.42
CA PHE A 129 -5.70 3.33 9.52
C PHE A 129 -6.63 4.34 10.19
N ARG A 130 -7.95 4.13 10.04
CA ARG A 130 -8.98 4.95 10.68
C ARG A 130 -10.09 4.11 11.29
N ALA A 131 -10.71 4.63 12.35
CA ALA A 131 -11.81 3.95 13.04
C ALA A 131 -13.00 3.67 12.11
N GLY A 132 -13.34 4.63 11.27
CA GLY A 132 -14.45 4.54 10.31
C GLY A 132 -14.11 3.81 9.01
N SER A 133 -12.95 3.14 8.90
CA SER A 133 -12.51 2.51 7.65
C SER A 133 -12.02 1.07 7.85
N THR A 134 -12.26 0.23 6.85
CA THR A 134 -11.63 -1.10 6.72
C THR A 134 -10.28 -1.04 6.01
N LEU A 135 -9.89 0.12 5.48
CA LEU A 135 -8.61 0.32 4.83
C LEU A 135 -7.48 0.41 5.88
N LEU A 136 -6.45 -0.40 5.68
CA LEU A 136 -5.19 -0.34 6.40
C LEU A 136 -4.07 -0.21 5.37
N ILE A 137 -3.20 0.76 5.57
CA ILE A 137 -2.07 1.05 4.71
C ILE A 137 -0.80 0.68 5.46
N VAL A 138 0.07 -0.09 4.82
CA VAL A 138 1.41 -0.36 5.32
C VAL A 138 2.42 0.31 4.41
N ALA A 139 3.28 1.17 4.95
CA ALA A 139 4.33 1.86 4.20
C ALA A 139 5.70 1.38 4.65
N GLY A 140 6.53 0.89 3.72
CA GLY A 140 7.88 0.40 4.02
C GLY A 140 8.18 -0.93 3.32
N CYS A 141 9.00 -1.77 3.95
CA CYS A 141 9.30 -3.12 3.47
C CYS A 141 9.03 -4.16 4.57
N PHE A 142 8.71 -5.38 4.16
CA PHE A 142 8.47 -6.47 5.09
C PHE A 142 9.77 -7.16 5.47
N ASN A 143 9.89 -7.54 6.76
CA ASN A 143 10.97 -8.35 7.32
C ASN A 143 12.39 -7.82 7.05
N GLY A 144 12.54 -6.49 6.97
CA GLY A 144 13.83 -5.86 6.71
C GLY A 144 14.33 -5.96 5.27
N ASP A 145 13.49 -6.39 4.33
CA ASP A 145 13.85 -6.54 2.90
C ASP A 145 13.80 -5.20 2.14
N CYS A 146 14.30 -4.13 2.77
CA CYS A 146 14.58 -2.86 2.11
C CYS A 146 16.00 -2.95 1.55
N ASP A 147 16.16 -3.45 0.33
CA ASP A 147 17.44 -3.41 -0.37
C ASP A 147 18.02 -1.98 -0.46
N ASP A 148 19.30 -1.86 -0.82
CA ASP A 148 20.01 -0.58 -0.89
C ASP A 148 19.35 0.44 -1.84
N ASN A 149 18.59 -0.05 -2.82
CA ASN A 149 17.86 0.77 -3.78
C ASN A 149 16.38 1.00 -3.40
N HIS A 150 15.93 0.45 -2.27
CA HIS A 150 14.57 0.50 -1.76
C HIS A 150 13.50 0.07 -2.78
N ALA A 151 13.84 -0.80 -3.72
CA ALA A 151 12.97 -1.22 -4.83
C ALA A 151 11.74 -2.00 -4.35
N LYS A 152 11.83 -2.60 -3.15
CA LYS A 152 10.74 -3.33 -2.50
C LYS A 152 9.93 -2.48 -1.53
N ALA A 153 10.34 -1.22 -1.31
CA ALA A 153 9.62 -0.30 -0.45
C ALA A 153 8.39 0.22 -1.19
N ALA A 154 7.21 0.07 -0.56
CA ALA A 154 5.96 0.49 -1.16
C ALA A 154 4.95 0.88 -0.08
N ARG A 155 3.88 1.54 -0.51
CA ARG A 155 2.62 1.64 0.23
C ARG A 155 1.72 0.50 -0.20
N PHE A 156 1.54 -0.48 0.67
CA PHE A 156 0.65 -1.61 0.48
C PHE A 156 -0.73 -1.29 1.06
N PHE A 157 -1.78 -1.44 0.25
CA PHE A 157 -3.15 -1.17 0.68
C PHE A 157 -3.89 -2.47 0.93
N TYR A 158 -4.57 -2.55 2.07
CA TYR A 158 -5.36 -3.70 2.47
C TYR A 158 -6.76 -3.31 2.91
N THR A 159 -7.75 -4.13 2.57
CA THR A 159 -9.08 -4.06 3.19
C THR A 159 -9.25 -5.18 4.21
N TRP A 160 -9.73 -4.83 5.39
CA TRP A 160 -10.04 -5.78 6.45
C TRP A 160 -11.35 -6.51 6.19
N THR A 161 -11.30 -7.84 6.17
CA THR A 161 -12.48 -8.69 5.91
C THR A 161 -13.14 -9.23 7.19
N GLY A 162 -12.76 -8.72 8.37
CA GLY A 162 -13.17 -9.28 9.67
C GLY A 162 -12.32 -10.47 10.14
N LYS A 163 -11.45 -11.02 9.29
CA LYS A 163 -10.58 -12.16 9.61
C LYS A 163 -9.17 -12.08 9.04
N ARG A 164 -8.99 -11.35 7.94
CA ARG A 164 -7.71 -11.18 7.25
C ARG A 164 -7.65 -9.84 6.55
N LEU A 165 -6.43 -9.38 6.30
CA LEU A 165 -6.14 -8.27 5.41
C LEU A 165 -6.09 -8.80 3.97
N ARG A 166 -6.96 -8.29 3.11
CA ARG A 166 -6.98 -8.60 1.67
C ARG A 166 -6.27 -7.47 0.91
N PRO A 167 -5.22 -7.75 0.12
CA PRO A 167 -4.58 -6.73 -0.70
C PRO A 167 -5.58 -6.09 -1.67
N VAL A 168 -5.52 -4.77 -1.83
CA VAL A 168 -6.34 -4.01 -2.79
C VAL A 168 -5.52 -3.12 -3.73
N GLY A 169 -4.21 -2.98 -3.47
CA GLY A 169 -3.30 -2.28 -4.37
C GLY A 169 -1.94 -2.05 -3.71
N THR A 170 -1.03 -1.47 -4.50
CA THR A 170 0.26 -0.99 -4.02
C THR A 170 0.64 0.28 -4.75
N CYS A 171 1.42 1.14 -4.10
CA CYS A 171 2.02 2.33 -4.69
C CYS A 171 3.52 2.37 -4.39
N PRO A 172 4.35 2.91 -5.31
CA PRO A 172 5.73 3.24 -4.99
C PRO A 172 5.79 4.11 -3.72
N LEU A 173 6.78 3.84 -2.87
CA LEU A 173 7.05 4.68 -1.71
C LEU A 173 7.87 5.89 -2.16
N HIS A 174 7.45 7.10 -1.77
CA HIS A 174 8.26 8.29 -2.01
C HIS A 174 9.40 8.33 -1.00
N VAL A 175 10.63 8.38 -1.49
CA VAL A 175 11.85 8.41 -0.67
C VAL A 175 12.66 9.62 -1.09
N GLU A 176 12.88 10.55 -0.17
CA GLU A 176 13.74 11.69 -0.41
C GLU A 176 15.22 11.26 -0.48
N PRO A 177 16.02 11.83 -1.40
CA PRO A 177 17.45 11.59 -1.44
C PRO A 177 18.10 12.00 -0.11
N ILE A 178 18.95 11.14 0.43
CA ILE A 178 19.75 11.45 1.61
C ILE A 178 20.82 12.47 1.19
N GLN A 179 20.81 13.67 1.77
CA GLN A 179 21.81 14.71 1.53
C GLN A 179 23.06 14.52 2.40
#